data_AF-A0A165LWX2-F1
#
_entry.id   AF-A0A165LWX2-F1
#
_cell.length_a   1.000
_cell.length_b   1.000
_cell.length_c   1.000
_cell.angle_alpha   90.00
_cell.angle_beta   90.00
_cell.angle_gamma   90.00
#
_symmetry.space_group_name_H-M   'P 1'
#
loop_
_entity.id
_entity.type
_entity.pdbx_description
1 polymer ?
#
loop_
_entity_poly.entity_id
_entity_poly.type
_entity_poly.pdbx_seq_one_letter_code
_entity_poly.pdbx_strand_id
1 'polypeptide(L)'
;MEVERQLAIYLCQAGRYGTGAAVDEIADWAGVSVGSIYNCARRCMVALAGLHSVAFNSREEEQIQGAKRCAAEKAGTTAWEGGIYATDGSPIKLSGKPGFYGIDFYGKDKIYAIQLTVSSSTFFNSYYVDFGMSL
;
A
#
# COMPACT_ATOMS: atom_id res chain seq x y z
N MET A 1 -20.12 -17.23 -10.35
CA MET A 1 -20.03 -16.23 -9.26
C MET A 1 -19.87 -14.87 -9.90
N GLU A 2 -20.71 -13.91 -9.53
CA GLU A 2 -20.71 -12.55 -10.06
C GLU A 2 -19.43 -11.79 -9.71
N VAL A 3 -19.08 -10.76 -10.49
CA VAL A 3 -17.81 -10.02 -10.33
C VAL A 3 -17.79 -9.25 -9.01
N GLU A 4 -18.91 -8.66 -8.65
CA GLU A 4 -19.16 -7.92 -7.41
C GLU A 4 -18.94 -8.83 -6.20
N ARG A 5 -19.45 -10.06 -6.27
CA ARG A 5 -19.28 -11.07 -5.22
C ARG A 5 -17.83 -11.56 -5.13
N GLN A 6 -17.13 -11.74 -6.26
CA GLN A 6 -15.70 -12.06 -6.26
C GLN A 6 -14.87 -10.94 -5.63
N LEU A 7 -15.18 -9.68 -5.97
CA LEU A 7 -14.51 -8.50 -5.44
C LEU A 7 -14.77 -8.34 -3.93
N ALA A 8 -16.01 -8.51 -3.47
CA ALA A 8 -16.36 -8.44 -2.05
C ALA A 8 -15.60 -9.48 -1.20
N ILE A 9 -15.49 -10.72 -1.71
CA ILE A 9 -14.69 -11.78 -1.07
C ILE A 9 -13.21 -11.39 -0.99
N TYR A 10 -12.65 -10.89 -2.11
CA TYR A 10 -11.26 -10.43 -2.14
C TYR A 10 -11.01 -9.27 -1.16
N LEU A 11 -11.90 -8.27 -1.11
CA LEU A 11 -11.78 -7.14 -0.20
C LEU A 11 -11.91 -7.57 1.28
N CYS A 12 -12.81 -8.50 1.59
CA CYS A 12 -12.90 -9.09 2.94
C CYS A 12 -11.59 -9.80 3.32
N GLN A 13 -11.00 -10.56 2.38
CA GLN A 13 -9.73 -11.23 2.60
C GLN A 13 -8.57 -10.24 2.79
N ALA A 14 -8.45 -9.24 1.92
CA ALA A 14 -7.38 -8.25 1.93
C ALA A 14 -7.47 -7.28 3.12
N GLY A 15 -8.69 -6.89 3.52
CA GLY A 15 -8.92 -5.87 4.54
C GLY A 15 -8.88 -6.37 5.98
N ARG A 16 -9.22 -7.65 6.25
CA ARG A 16 -9.36 -8.13 7.64
C ARG A 16 -8.11 -8.79 8.22
N TYR A 17 -7.26 -9.43 7.42
CA TYR A 17 -6.27 -10.36 7.98
C TYR A 17 -4.84 -10.26 7.44
N GLY A 18 -4.54 -9.38 6.49
CA GLY A 18 -3.25 -9.42 5.79
C GLY A 18 -3.00 -10.80 5.17
N THR A 19 -1.77 -11.12 4.78
CA THR A 19 -1.40 -12.30 3.98
C THR A 19 -1.69 -13.67 4.62
N GLY A 20 -2.30 -13.73 5.81
CA GLY A 20 -2.58 -14.94 6.59
C GLY A 20 -4.03 -15.09 7.04
N ALA A 21 -5.00 -14.59 6.27
CA ALA A 21 -6.43 -14.75 6.56
C ALA A 21 -6.84 -16.21 6.76
N ALA A 22 -7.65 -16.47 7.79
CA ALA A 22 -8.40 -17.71 7.98
C ALA A 22 -9.39 -17.89 6.81
N VAL A 23 -8.91 -18.50 5.72
CA VAL A 23 -9.64 -18.68 4.46
C VAL A 23 -10.90 -19.52 4.67
N ASP A 24 -10.89 -20.38 5.68
CA ASP A 24 -12.01 -21.15 6.21
C ASP A 24 -13.16 -20.26 6.72
N GLU A 25 -12.87 -19.26 7.57
CA GLU A 25 -13.90 -18.34 8.08
C GLU A 25 -14.56 -17.53 6.96
N ILE A 26 -13.77 -17.11 5.98
CA ILE A 26 -14.26 -16.38 4.80
C ILE A 26 -15.09 -17.30 3.91
N ALA A 27 -14.74 -18.59 3.83
CA ALA A 27 -15.47 -19.60 3.05
C ALA A 27 -16.86 -19.82 3.63
N ASP A 28 -16.95 -19.95 4.95
CA ASP A 28 -18.20 -20.08 5.68
C ASP A 28 -19.07 -18.82 5.53
N TRP A 29 -18.48 -17.64 5.74
CA TRP A 29 -19.19 -16.37 5.58
C TRP A 29 -19.73 -16.18 4.16
N ALA A 30 -18.92 -16.49 3.14
CA ALA A 30 -19.30 -16.32 1.75
C ALA A 30 -20.14 -17.49 1.21
N GLY A 31 -20.29 -18.60 1.95
CA GLY A 31 -20.95 -19.81 1.47
C GLY A 31 -20.29 -20.36 0.21
N VAL A 32 -18.95 -20.42 0.17
CA VAL A 32 -18.17 -20.95 -0.96
C VAL A 32 -17.05 -21.85 -0.47
N SER A 33 -16.52 -22.69 -1.35
CA SER A 33 -15.33 -23.48 -1.01
C SER A 33 -14.09 -22.59 -0.84
N VAL A 34 -13.13 -23.03 -0.03
CA VAL A 34 -11.80 -22.40 0.12
C VAL A 34 -11.13 -22.21 -1.26
N GLY A 35 -11.23 -23.20 -2.15
CA GLY A 35 -10.71 -23.10 -3.53
C GLY A 35 -11.35 -21.96 -4.33
N SER A 36 -12.63 -21.65 -4.08
CA SER A 36 -13.31 -20.52 -4.70
C SER A 36 -12.73 -19.18 -4.23
N ILE A 37 -12.32 -19.06 -2.96
CA ILE A 37 -11.69 -17.85 -2.44
C ILE A 37 -10.36 -17.59 -3.14
N TYR A 38 -9.49 -18.60 -3.25
CA TYR A 38 -8.23 -18.46 -3.98
C TYR A 38 -8.44 -18.05 -5.44
N ASN A 39 -9.48 -18.60 -6.09
CA ASN A 39 -9.82 -18.22 -7.45
C ASN A 39 -10.34 -16.78 -7.55
N CYS A 40 -11.18 -16.33 -6.62
CA CYS A 40 -11.61 -14.93 -6.53
C CYS A 40 -10.42 -14.00 -6.36
N ALA A 41 -9.55 -14.29 -5.38
CA ALA A 41 -8.39 -13.48 -5.08
C ALA A 41 -7.45 -13.38 -6.29
N ARG A 42 -7.15 -14.51 -6.93
CA ARG A 42 -6.33 -14.54 -8.15
C ARG A 42 -6.93 -13.67 -9.25
N ARG A 43 -8.23 -13.79 -9.51
CA ARG A 43 -8.91 -13.02 -10.56
C ARG A 43 -8.91 -11.52 -10.25
N CYS A 44 -9.21 -11.14 -9.01
CA CYS A 44 -9.17 -9.76 -8.56
C CYS A 44 -7.76 -9.17 -8.64
N MET A 45 -6.74 -9.90 -8.19
CA MET A 45 -5.34 -9.46 -8.29
C MET A 45 -4.91 -9.27 -9.75
N VAL A 46 -5.23 -10.21 -10.64
CA VAL A 46 -4.91 -10.09 -12.08
C VAL A 46 -5.64 -8.91 -12.72
N ALA A 47 -6.91 -8.70 -12.40
CA ALA A 47 -7.69 -7.57 -12.91
C ALA A 47 -7.14 -6.22 -12.40
N LEU A 48 -6.82 -6.12 -11.11
CA LEU A 48 -6.22 -4.92 -10.52
C LEU A 48 -4.83 -4.64 -11.09
N ALA A 49 -4.00 -5.68 -11.30
CA ALA A 49 -2.71 -5.54 -11.97
C ALA A 49 -2.87 -5.09 -13.43
N GLY A 50 -3.90 -5.58 -14.14
CA GLY A 50 -4.22 -5.11 -15.49
C GLY A 50 -4.68 -3.64 -15.55
N LEU A 51 -5.23 -3.13 -14.45
CA LEU A 51 -5.60 -1.72 -14.30
C LEU A 51 -4.43 -0.84 -13.84
N HIS A 52 -3.23 -1.39 -13.68
CA HIS A 52 -2.06 -0.65 -13.20
C HIS A 52 -1.80 0.62 -14.02
N SER A 53 -1.93 0.58 -15.35
CA SER A 53 -1.75 1.75 -16.20
C SER A 53 -2.78 2.86 -15.96
N VAL A 54 -4.00 2.52 -15.52
CA VAL A 54 -5.09 3.47 -15.25
C VAL A 54 -5.03 3.97 -13.80
N ALA A 55 -4.75 3.08 -12.85
CA ALA A 55 -4.68 3.39 -11.42
C ALA A 55 -3.39 4.15 -11.05
N PHE A 56 -2.27 3.79 -11.69
CA PHE A 56 -0.98 4.47 -11.59
C PHE A 56 -0.70 5.25 -12.87
N ASN A 57 -1.71 5.99 -13.37
CA ASN A 57 -1.45 7.01 -14.37
C ASN A 57 -0.32 7.91 -13.85
N SER A 58 0.72 8.08 -14.66
CA SER A 58 1.78 9.04 -14.38
C SER A 58 1.13 10.39 -14.12
N ARG A 59 1.22 10.88 -12.88
CA ARG A 59 0.80 12.24 -12.54
C ARG A 59 1.46 13.19 -13.54
N GLU A 60 0.76 14.25 -13.94
CA GLU A 60 1.36 15.27 -14.80
C GLU A 60 2.66 15.76 -14.17
N GLU A 61 3.68 15.97 -15.00
CA GLU A 61 5.03 16.35 -14.54
C GLU A 61 4.98 17.57 -13.61
N GLU A 62 4.06 18.51 -13.87
CA GLU A 62 3.82 19.67 -13.01
C GLU A 62 3.37 19.30 -11.60
N GLN A 63 2.52 18.28 -11.43
CA GLN A 63 2.07 17.80 -10.12
C GLN A 63 3.20 17.09 -9.37
N ILE A 64 4.05 16.34 -10.09
CA ILE A 64 5.22 15.68 -9.51
C ILE A 64 6.24 16.74 -9.05
N GLN A 65 6.52 17.74 -9.87
CA GLN A 65 7.47 18.81 -9.55
C GLN A 65 6.94 19.74 -8.45
N GLY A 66 5.65 20.06 -8.46
CA GLY A 66 4.99 20.81 -7.39
C GLY A 66 5.04 20.07 -6.06
N ALA A 67 4.83 18.76 -6.08
CA ALA A 67 4.98 17.91 -4.92
C ALA A 67 6.41 17.87 -4.37
N LYS A 68 7.41 17.72 -5.25
CA LYS A 68 8.83 17.72 -4.88
C LYS A 68 9.23 19.05 -4.24
N ARG A 69 8.79 20.17 -4.81
CA ARG A 69 9.03 21.51 -4.26
C ARG A 69 8.40 21.69 -2.89
N CYS A 70 7.14 21.29 -2.72
CA CYS A 70 6.44 21.34 -1.44
C CYS A 70 7.14 20.46 -0.38
N ALA A 71 7.63 19.28 -0.77
CA ALA A 71 8.39 18.39 0.11
C ALA A 71 9.73 19.02 0.53
N ALA A 72 10.48 19.61 -0.40
CA ALA A 72 11.75 20.29 -0.12
C ALA A 72 11.55 21.52 0.78
N GLU A 73 10.53 22.33 0.52
CA GLU A 73 10.18 23.51 1.33
C GLU A 73 9.80 23.12 2.77
N LYS A 74 9.02 22.04 2.94
CA LYS A 74 8.60 21.56 4.26
C LYS A 74 9.72 20.86 5.04
N ALA A 75 10.56 20.09 4.36
CA ALA A 75 11.65 19.34 4.99
C ALA A 75 12.92 20.19 5.19
N GLY A 76 13.05 21.31 4.49
CA GLY A 76 14.26 22.15 4.52
C GLY A 76 15.50 21.49 3.90
N THR A 77 15.33 20.42 3.12
CA THR A 77 16.42 19.68 2.47
C THR A 77 16.01 19.14 1.10
N THR A 78 16.92 19.22 0.14
CA THR A 78 16.73 18.77 -1.24
C THR A 78 16.83 17.24 -1.37
N ALA A 79 17.24 16.54 -0.31
CA ALA A 79 17.35 15.07 -0.30
C ALA A 79 16.02 14.35 -0.63
N TRP A 80 14.88 15.00 -0.41
CA TRP A 80 13.54 14.44 -0.64
C TRP A 80 12.98 14.70 -2.06
N GLU A 81 13.72 15.40 -2.92
CA GLU A 81 13.31 15.70 -4.31
C GLU A 81 13.41 14.50 -5.27
N GLY A 82 14.06 13.41 -4.85
CA GLY A 82 14.24 12.20 -5.65
C GLY A 82 13.04 11.24 -5.70
N GLY A 83 12.07 11.39 -4.79
CA GLY A 83 10.91 10.49 -4.69
C GLY A 83 9.79 10.85 -5.67
N ILE A 84 9.35 9.89 -6.48
CA ILE A 84 8.21 10.05 -7.41
C ILE A 84 6.85 9.93 -6.71
N TYR A 85 6.82 9.31 -5.52
CA TYR A 85 5.64 9.15 -4.68
C TYR A 85 5.80 9.73 -3.27
N ALA A 86 6.80 10.57 -3.03
CA ALA A 86 7.00 11.26 -1.74
C ALA A 86 5.92 12.32 -1.43
N THR A 87 4.91 12.45 -2.29
CA THR A 87 3.95 13.56 -2.28
C THR A 87 2.93 13.51 -1.16
N ASP A 88 2.45 12.32 -0.77
CA ASP A 88 1.46 12.25 0.31
C ASP A 88 2.08 12.03 1.68
N GLY A 89 3.30 11.47 1.75
CA GLY A 89 4.04 11.18 2.98
C GLY A 89 3.18 10.56 4.08
N SER A 90 2.02 10.00 3.73
CA SER A 90 0.91 9.82 4.66
C SER A 90 1.24 8.56 5.42
N PRO A 91 1.63 8.70 6.69
CA PRO A 91 2.20 7.58 7.39
C PRO A 91 1.06 6.59 7.64
N ILE A 92 1.28 5.32 7.26
CA ILE A 92 0.29 4.26 7.39
C ILE A 92 0.09 4.01 8.88
N LYS A 93 -1.09 4.40 9.39
CA LYS A 93 -1.41 4.25 10.82
C LYS A 93 -1.44 2.78 11.20
N LEU A 94 -0.68 2.43 12.23
CA LEU A 94 -0.70 1.13 12.87
C LEU A 94 -1.82 1.11 13.93
N SER A 95 -2.46 -0.05 14.08
CA SER A 95 -3.52 -0.27 15.07
C SER A 95 -3.00 -0.32 16.51
N GLY A 96 -1.68 -0.47 16.71
CA GLY A 96 -1.04 -0.53 18.01
C GLY A 96 0.47 -0.46 17.91
N LYS A 97 1.14 -0.47 19.07
CA LYS A 97 2.60 -0.46 19.17
C LYS A 97 3.19 -1.77 18.62
N PRO A 98 4.10 -1.72 17.63
CA PRO A 98 4.83 -2.90 17.18
C PRO A 98 5.65 -3.55 18.31
N GLY A 99 5.75 -4.88 18.31
CA GLY A 99 6.56 -5.61 19.31
C GLY A 99 8.06 -5.37 19.16
N PHE A 100 8.53 -5.18 17.93
CA PHE A 100 9.92 -4.86 17.60
C PHE A 100 10.04 -3.37 17.28
N TYR A 101 11.00 -2.66 17.89
CA TYR A 101 11.25 -1.22 17.66
C TYR A 101 10.02 -0.32 17.83
N GLY A 102 9.04 -0.74 18.66
CA GLY A 102 7.74 -0.06 18.72
C GLY A 102 7.79 1.43 19.06
N ILE A 103 8.81 1.88 19.80
CA ILE A 103 9.03 3.30 20.11
C ILE A 103 9.40 4.09 18.85
N ASP A 104 10.13 3.48 17.93
CA ASP A 104 10.68 4.13 16.75
C ASP A 104 9.61 4.40 15.68
N PHE A 105 8.45 3.74 15.81
CA PHE A 105 7.26 3.99 14.98
C PHE A 105 6.33 5.06 15.55
N TYR A 106 6.63 5.60 16.74
CA TYR A 106 5.78 6.59 17.40
C TYR A 106 6.11 8.01 16.93
N GLY A 107 5.31 8.54 16.03
CA GLY A 107 5.54 9.85 15.43
C GLY A 107 5.10 11.02 16.30
N LYS A 108 5.48 12.23 15.87
CA LYS A 108 5.10 13.53 16.46
C LYS A 108 3.58 13.70 16.64
N ASP A 109 2.79 13.07 15.78
CA ASP A 109 1.33 13.11 15.82
C ASP A 109 0.73 12.17 16.88
N LYS A 110 1.58 11.54 17.72
CA LYS A 110 1.19 10.58 18.77
C LYS A 110 0.50 9.33 18.23
N ILE A 111 0.81 8.97 16.99
CA ILE A 111 0.28 7.81 16.29
C ILE A 111 1.45 6.90 15.92
N TYR A 112 1.26 5.59 16.07
CA TYR A 112 2.18 4.60 15.52
C TYR A 112 1.97 4.53 14.02
N ALA A 113 3.00 4.81 13.21
CA ALA A 113 2.82 4.81 11.78
C ALA A 113 4.11 4.46 11.01
N ILE A 114 3.96 3.96 9.80
CA ILE A 114 5.07 3.55 8.92
C ILE A 114 5.04 4.39 7.65
N GLN A 115 6.19 4.90 7.20
CA GLN A 115 6.30 5.53 5.89
C GLN A 115 6.58 4.46 4.84
N LEU A 116 5.74 4.42 3.81
CA LEU A 116 5.94 3.57 2.64
C LEU A 116 6.58 4.41 1.54
N THR A 117 7.81 4.08 1.16
CA THR A 117 8.46 4.70 0.01
C THR A 117 8.67 3.65 -1.07
N VAL A 118 8.10 3.87 -2.26
CA VAL A 118 8.36 3.02 -3.43
C VAL A 118 9.43 3.69 -4.28
N SER A 119 10.59 3.05 -4.42
CA SER A 119 11.66 3.46 -5.31
C SER A 119 11.74 2.50 -6.50
N SER A 120 11.70 3.05 -7.72
CA SER A 120 11.96 2.26 -8.93
C SER A 120 13.44 2.32 -9.26
N SER A 121 14.07 1.16 -9.39
CA SER A 121 15.43 1.07 -9.92
C SER A 121 15.38 0.65 -11.38
N THR A 122 15.79 1.56 -12.26
CA THR A 122 15.80 1.37 -13.72
C THR A 122 16.75 0.25 -14.18
N PHE A 123 17.65 -0.23 -13.30
CA PHE A 123 18.66 -1.24 -13.64
C PHE A 123 18.15 -2.68 -13.66
N PHE A 124 17.09 -3.00 -12.91
CA PHE A 124 16.62 -4.38 -12.74
C PHE A 124 15.13 -4.60 -13.02
N ASN A 125 14.42 -3.57 -13.52
CA ASN A 125 12.97 -3.60 -13.68
C ASN A 125 12.25 -4.08 -12.40
N SER A 126 12.79 -3.66 -11.25
CA SER A 126 12.38 -4.10 -9.92
C SER A 126 11.92 -2.89 -9.11
N TYR A 127 10.75 -3.01 -8.49
CA TYR A 127 10.23 -2.01 -7.55
C TYR A 127 10.72 -2.37 -6.14
N TYR A 128 11.41 -1.44 -5.48
CA TYR A 128 11.81 -1.59 -4.08
C TYR A 128 10.80 -0.85 -3.21
N VAL A 129 10.31 -1.54 -2.20
CA VAL A 129 9.46 -0.96 -1.15
C VAL A 129 10.36 -0.77 0.06
N ASP A 130 10.67 0.47 0.38
CA ASP A 130 11.40 0.84 1.58
C ASP A 130 10.42 1.30 2.67
N PHE A 131 10.68 0.85 3.89
CA PHE A 131 9.91 1.20 5.08
C PHE A 131 10.78 2.14 5.92
N GLY A 132 10.59 3.44 5.71
CA GLY A 132 11.33 4.49 6.41
C GLY A 132 10.71 4.83 7.76
N MET A 133 11.56 5.20 8.71
CA MET A 133 11.13 5.85 9.96
C MET A 133 10.97 7.35 9.71
N SER A 134 9.83 7.93 10.10
CA SER A 134 9.66 9.38 10.14
C SER A 134 10.46 9.92 11.33
N LEU A 135 11.57 10.61 11.07
CA LEU A 135 12.16 11.54 12.04
C LEU A 135 11.30 12.80 12.17
#